data_AF-A0A9W4M3M2-F1
#
_entry.id   AF-A0A9W4M3M2-F1
#
_cell.length_a   1.000
_cell.length_b   1.000
_cell.length_c   1.000
_cell.angle_alpha   90.00
_cell.angle_beta   90.00
_cell.angle_gamma   90.00
#
_symmetry.space_group_name_H-M   'P 1'
#
loop_
_entity.id
_entity.type
_entity.pdbx_description
1 polymer ?
#
loop_
_entity_poly.entity_id
_entity_poly.type
_entity_poly.pdbx_seq_one_letter_code
_entity_poly.pdbx_strand_id
1 'polypeptide(L)'
;MRQIKILCAMLAVLALTAACGSTKFVAQPPVLSPPPAELEKDCADTVPLPKRRLAQHEVERLWGQDRANLVECGEGKAALRDFYRDRDSRLSPKAS
;
A
#
# COMPACT_ATOMS: atom_id res chain seq x y z
N MET A 1 62.90 -10.07 -23.84
CA MET A 1 61.68 -10.86 -24.11
C MET A 1 60.79 -11.12 -22.88
N ARG A 2 61.33 -11.49 -21.71
CA ARG A 2 60.54 -11.77 -20.48
C ARG A 2 59.79 -10.55 -19.93
N GLN A 3 60.44 -9.37 -19.95
CA GLN A 3 59.85 -8.12 -19.44
C GLN A 3 58.70 -7.58 -20.29
N ILE A 4 58.81 -7.70 -21.63
CA ILE A 4 57.75 -7.30 -22.57
C ILE A 4 56.49 -8.15 -22.36
N LYS A 5 56.65 -9.45 -22.10
CA LYS A 5 55.52 -10.35 -21.81
C LYS A 5 54.81 -9.99 -20.50
N ILE A 6 55.56 -9.58 -19.48
CA ILE A 6 55.02 -9.16 -18.17
C ILE A 6 54.26 -7.83 -18.31
N LEU A 7 54.80 -6.88 -19.07
CA LEU A 7 54.13 -5.60 -19.36
C LEU A 7 52.83 -5.80 -20.16
N CYS A 8 52.84 -6.65 -21.19
CA CYS A 8 51.62 -6.97 -21.95
C CYS A 8 50.57 -7.69 -21.10
N ALA A 9 50.99 -8.59 -20.21
CA ALA A 9 50.07 -9.28 -19.31
C ALA A 9 49.42 -8.33 -18.28
N MET A 10 50.19 -7.41 -17.69
CA MET A 10 49.65 -6.41 -16.77
C MET A 10 48.71 -5.42 -17.46
N LEU A 11 49.01 -5.01 -18.69
CA LEU A 11 48.14 -4.12 -19.47
C LEU A 11 46.80 -4.81 -19.81
N ALA A 12 46.83 -6.10 -20.13
CA ALA A 12 45.62 -6.89 -20.37
C ALA A 12 44.77 -7.04 -19.09
N VAL A 13 45.40 -7.25 -17.94
CA VAL A 13 44.70 -7.35 -16.65
C VAL A 13 44.07 -6.01 -16.24
N LEU A 14 44.75 -4.88 -16.47
CA LEU A 14 44.18 -3.55 -16.21
C LEU A 14 43.01 -3.20 -17.12
N ALA A 15 43.00 -3.69 -18.37
CA ALA A 15 41.91 -3.45 -19.31
C ALA A 15 40.63 -4.25 -18.97
N LEU A 16 40.76 -5.40 -18.29
CA LEU A 16 39.61 -6.25 -17.95
C LEU A 16 38.76 -5.70 -16.78
N THR A 17 39.32 -4.88 -15.89
CA THR A 17 38.58 -4.35 -14.72
C THR A 17 37.74 -3.10 -15.04
N ALA A 18 37.95 -2.47 -16.20
CA ALA A 18 37.20 -1.27 -16.62
C ALA A 18 35.81 -1.58 -17.19
N ALA A 19 35.46 -2.85 -17.39
CA ALA A 19 34.15 -3.27 -17.93
C ALA A 19 33.08 -3.52 -16.85
N CYS A 20 33.32 -3.13 -15.59
CA CYS A 20 32.29 -3.10 -14.57
C CYS A 20 31.38 -1.88 -14.80
N GLY A 21 30.56 -1.96 -15.86
CA GLY A 21 29.50 -0.99 -16.09
C GLY A 21 28.55 -1.01 -14.91
N SER A 22 28.49 0.11 -14.16
CA SER A 22 27.40 0.34 -13.20
C SER A 22 26.09 0.25 -13.96
N THR A 23 25.40 -0.88 -13.84
CA THR A 23 24.01 -0.95 -14.23
C THR A 23 23.28 0.03 -13.32
N LYS A 24 22.80 1.14 -13.88
CA LYS A 24 21.84 1.97 -13.16
C LYS A 24 20.60 1.09 -12.99
N PHE A 25 20.49 0.45 -11.84
CA PHE A 25 19.27 -0.22 -11.45
C PHE A 25 18.21 0.86 -11.27
N VAL A 26 17.47 1.14 -12.34
CA VAL A 26 16.24 1.91 -12.24
C VAL A 26 15.22 0.90 -11.71
N ALA A 27 15.10 0.85 -10.39
CA ALA A 27 14.03 0.12 -9.74
C ALA A 27 12.71 0.70 -10.29
N GLN A 28 12.02 -0.03 -11.15
CA GLN A 28 10.65 0.34 -11.48
C GLN A 28 9.86 0.32 -10.16
N PRO A 29 9.03 1.34 -9.88
CA PRO A 29 8.19 1.33 -8.69
C PRO A 29 7.39 0.03 -8.64
N PRO A 30 7.27 -0.63 -7.47
CA PRO A 30 6.46 -1.84 -7.37
C PRO A 30 5.02 -1.51 -7.74
N VAL A 31 4.42 -2.34 -8.59
CA VAL A 31 2.98 -2.27 -8.86
C VAL A 31 2.27 -2.84 -7.63
N LEU A 32 1.54 -1.99 -6.91
CA LEU A 32 0.80 -2.37 -5.72
C LEU A 32 -0.63 -2.75 -6.09
N SER A 33 -1.10 -3.87 -5.55
CA SER A 33 -2.51 -4.22 -5.66
C SER A 33 -3.38 -3.18 -4.94
N PRO A 34 -4.49 -2.73 -5.54
CA PRO A 34 -5.45 -1.90 -4.85
C PRO A 34 -6.14 -2.70 -3.73
N PRO A 35 -6.76 -2.03 -2.74
CA PRO A 35 -7.66 -2.70 -1.81
C PRO A 35 -8.86 -3.30 -2.56
N PRO A 36 -9.56 -4.28 -1.96
CA PRO A 36 -10.87 -4.71 -2.44
C PRO A 36 -11.83 -3.51 -2.57
N ALA A 37 -12.56 -3.42 -3.68
CA ALA A 37 -13.44 -2.29 -3.98
C ALA A 37 -14.53 -2.07 -2.92
N GLU A 38 -14.93 -3.13 -2.23
CA GLU A 38 -15.91 -3.07 -1.14
C GLU A 38 -15.42 -2.21 0.04
N LEU A 39 -14.12 -2.17 0.30
CA LEU A 39 -13.54 -1.38 1.40
C LEU A 39 -13.47 0.11 1.08
N GLU A 40 -13.47 0.46 -0.21
CA GLU A 40 -13.44 1.84 -0.69
C GLU A 40 -14.83 2.46 -0.77
N LYS A 41 -15.90 1.70 -0.54
CA LYS A 41 -17.27 2.23 -0.50
C LYS A 41 -17.40 3.31 0.55
N ASP A 42 -18.17 4.34 0.21
CA ASP A 42 -18.56 5.37 1.16
C ASP A 42 -19.48 4.79 2.23
N CYS A 43 -19.44 5.39 3.41
CA CYS A 43 -20.38 5.03 4.46
C CYS A 43 -21.78 5.53 4.10
N ALA A 44 -22.80 4.81 4.57
CA ALA A 44 -24.17 5.27 4.40
C ALA A 44 -24.35 6.65 5.04
N ASP A 45 -25.12 7.51 4.39
CA ASP A 45 -25.53 8.78 4.95
C ASP A 45 -26.39 8.59 6.21
N THR A 46 -26.48 9.66 7.00
CA THR A 46 -27.38 9.72 8.17
C THR A 46 -28.81 9.36 7.78
N VAL A 47 -29.49 8.60 8.65
CA VAL A 47 -30.86 8.17 8.38
C VAL A 47 -31.80 9.39 8.33
N PRO A 48 -32.53 9.62 7.22
CA PRO A 48 -33.38 10.80 7.09
C PRO A 48 -34.61 10.70 8.00
N LEU A 49 -34.85 11.75 8.78
CA LEU A 49 -36.02 11.85 9.64
C LEU A 49 -37.20 12.51 8.89
N PRO A 50 -38.42 11.96 8.99
CA PRO A 50 -39.58 12.57 8.37
C PRO A 50 -39.97 13.86 9.10
N LYS A 51 -40.50 14.84 8.35
CA LYS A 51 -40.94 16.13 8.89
C LYS A 51 -42.31 16.05 9.57
N ARG A 52 -42.44 15.15 10.55
CA ARG A 52 -43.64 14.98 11.39
C ARG A 52 -43.23 14.47 12.77
N ARG A 53 -44.19 14.44 13.70
CA ARG A 53 -43.99 13.72 14.96
C ARG A 53 -43.86 12.23 14.70
N LEU A 54 -42.87 11.63 15.37
CA LEU A 54 -42.60 10.21 15.36
C LEU A 54 -43.21 9.58 16.62
N ALA A 55 -43.81 8.40 16.46
CA ALA A 55 -44.11 7.55 17.61
C ALA A 55 -42.82 6.91 18.14
N GLN A 56 -42.83 6.48 19.41
CA GLN A 56 -41.66 5.90 20.08
C GLN A 56 -41.02 4.76 19.28
N HIS A 57 -41.84 3.82 18.77
CA HIS A 57 -41.37 2.69 17.98
C HIS A 57 -40.67 3.11 16.67
N GLU A 58 -41.05 4.26 16.10
CA GLU A 58 -40.41 4.79 14.88
C GLU A 58 -39.04 5.39 15.21
N VAL A 59 -38.93 6.09 16.33
CA VAL A 59 -37.65 6.63 16.83
C VAL A 59 -36.66 5.51 17.07
N GLU A 60 -37.07 4.48 17.81
CA GLU A 60 -36.22 3.32 18.11
C GLU A 60 -35.75 2.60 16.86
N ARG A 61 -36.65 2.41 15.87
CA ARG A 61 -36.30 1.78 14.60
C ARG A 61 -35.31 2.61 13.79
N LEU A 62 -35.54 3.92 13.65
CA LEU A 62 -34.66 4.81 12.88
C LEU A 62 -33.29 4.94 13.56
N TRP A 63 -33.26 5.03 14.89
CA TRP A 63 -32.01 5.00 15.66
C TRP A 63 -31.27 3.68 15.48
N GLY A 64 -31.98 2.56 15.58
CA GLY A 64 -31.41 1.22 15.38
C GLY A 64 -30.77 1.08 14.01
N GLN A 65 -31.43 1.57 12.96
CA GLN A 65 -30.89 1.59 11.60
C GLN A 65 -29.62 2.45 11.49
N ASP A 66 -29.65 3.67 12.05
CA ASP A 66 -28.50 4.58 11.99
C ASP A 66 -27.29 3.99 12.71
N ARG A 67 -27.50 3.40 13.90
CA ARG A 67 -26.46 2.71 14.66
C ARG A 67 -25.90 1.51 13.90
N ALA A 68 -26.74 0.73 13.22
CA ALA A 68 -26.28 -0.40 12.42
C ALA A 68 -25.39 0.07 11.26
N ASN A 69 -25.81 1.13 10.54
CA ASN A 69 -25.03 1.73 9.46
C ASN A 69 -23.65 2.20 9.94
N LEU A 70 -23.58 2.82 11.13
CA LEU A 70 -22.33 3.27 11.72
C LEU A 70 -21.39 2.11 12.08
N VAL A 71 -21.92 1.01 12.60
CA VAL A 71 -21.12 -0.19 12.91
C VAL A 71 -20.54 -0.78 11.64
N GLU A 72 -21.36 -1.00 10.62
CA GLU A 72 -20.93 -1.54 9.33
C GLU A 72 -19.85 -0.66 8.67
N CYS A 73 -20.06 0.65 8.64
CA CYS A 73 -19.07 1.62 8.19
C CYS A 73 -17.76 1.52 8.98
N GLY A 74 -17.84 1.45 10.31
CA GLY A 74 -16.69 1.32 11.19
C GLY A 74 -15.87 0.06 10.90
N GLU A 75 -16.53 -1.07 10.70
CA GLU A 75 -15.90 -2.34 10.34
C GLU A 75 -15.20 -2.27 8.98
N GLY A 76 -15.87 -1.71 7.97
CA GLY A 76 -15.30 -1.51 6.64
C GLY A 76 -14.07 -0.61 6.64
N LYS A 77 -14.13 0.54 7.34
CA LYS A 77 -12.99 1.47 7.44
C LYS A 77 -11.85 0.90 8.30
N ALA A 78 -12.15 0.09 9.31
CA ALA A 78 -11.13 -0.65 10.06
C ALA A 78 -10.41 -1.67 9.17
N ALA A 79 -11.15 -2.42 8.33
CA ALA A 79 -10.57 -3.36 7.39
C ALA A 79 -9.70 -2.65 6.33
N LEU A 80 -10.15 -1.50 5.80
CA LEU A 80 -9.36 -0.70 4.85
C LEU A 80 -8.03 -0.22 5.47
N ARG A 81 -8.09 0.32 6.69
CA ARG A 81 -6.90 0.73 7.45
C ARG A 81 -5.95 -0.44 7.65
N ASP A 82 -6.47 -1.60 8.04
CA ASP A 82 -5.67 -2.77 8.34
C ASP A 82 -5.00 -3.35 7.08
N PHE A 83 -5.67 -3.30 5.92
CA PHE A 83 -5.06 -3.61 4.62
C PHE A 83 -3.84 -2.72 4.33
N TYR A 84 -3.98 -1.40 4.48
CA TYR A 84 -2.86 -0.48 4.24
C TYR A 84 -1.72 -0.65 5.26
N ARG A 85 -2.06 -0.86 6.53
CA ARG A 85 -1.06 -1.13 7.57
C ARG A 85 -0.25 -2.40 7.27
N ASP A 86 -0.90 -3.49 6.87
CA ASP A 86 -0.20 -4.73 6.50
C ASP A 86 0.69 -4.52 5.27
N ARG A 87 0.16 -3.90 4.22
CA ARG A 87 0.95 -3.59 3.01
C ARG A 87 2.19 -2.78 3.34
N ASP A 88 2.04 -1.68 4.06
CA ASP A 88 3.12 -0.75 4.34
C ASP A 88 4.16 -1.35 5.30
N SER A 89 3.75 -2.27 6.20
CA SER A 89 4.66 -3.03 7.06
C SER A 89 5.62 -3.94 6.28
N ARG A 90 5.17 -4.46 5.13
CA ARG A 90 5.95 -5.33 4.25
C ARG A 90 6.86 -4.54 3.31
N LEU A 91 6.51 -3.29 3.03
CA LEU A 91 7.28 -2.38 2.17
C LEU A 91 8.33 -1.59 2.96
N SER A 92 8.13 -1.41 4.26
CA SER A 92 9.06 -0.67 5.11
C SER A 92 10.39 -1.42 5.21
N PRO A 93 11.54 -0.78 4.88
CA PRO A 93 12.84 -1.43 5.05
C PRO A 93 13.08 -1.75 6.53
N LYS A 94 13.58 -2.95 6.82
CA LYS A 94 14.06 -3.28 8.17
C LYS A 94 15.16 -2.28 8.53
N ALA A 95 14.99 -1.57 9.65
CA ALA A 95 16.08 -0.84 10.28
C ALA A 95 17.22 -1.84 10.52
N SER A 96 18.36 -1.60 9.86
CA SER A 96 19.62 -2.33 10.11
C SER A 96 20.30 -1.79 11.35
#